data_AF-A0A1K1PNG0-F1
#
_entry.id   AF-A0A1K1PNG0-F1
#
_cell.length_a   1.000
_cell.length_b   1.000
_cell.length_c   1.000
_cell.angle_alpha   90.00
_cell.angle_beta   90.00
_cell.angle_gamma   90.00
#
_symmetry.space_group_name_H-M   'P 1'
#
loop_
_entity.id
_entity.type
_entity.pdbx_description
1 polymer ?
#
loop_
_entity_poly.entity_id
_entity_poly.type
_entity_poly.pdbx_seq_one_letter_code
_entity_poly.pdbx_strand_id
1 'polypeptide(L)' 'MAKYSAEFKCKVVQEYLNGDIGYTALTKKYEIPAKRLIQEWVGKYRAMGKDG' A
#
# COMPACT_ATOMS: atom_id res chain seq x y z
N MET A 1 -1.66 -10.21 -15.61
CA MET A 1 -0.62 -10.66 -14.66
C MET A 1 -0.73 -9.85 -13.35
N ALA A 2 -1.79 -10.05 -12.56
CA ALA A 2 -1.94 -9.38 -11.27
C ALA A 2 -1.13 -10.13 -10.21
N LYS A 3 0.19 -9.91 -10.16
CA LYS A 3 1.07 -10.56 -9.17
C LYS A 3 0.80 -10.13 -7.72
N TYR A 4 -0.06 -9.12 -7.53
CA TYR A 4 -0.55 -8.65 -6.24
C TYR A 4 -2.05 -8.35 -6.33
N SER A 5 -2.88 -9.14 -5.64
CA SER A 5 -4.33 -8.90 -5.53
C SER A 5 -4.62 -7.55 -4.91
N ALA A 6 -5.74 -6.93 -5.30
CA ALA A 6 -6.18 -5.66 -4.74
C ALA A 6 -6.26 -5.70 -3.20
N GLU A 7 -6.71 -6.82 -2.64
CA GLU A 7 -6.75 -7.06 -1.19
C GLU A 7 -5.38 -6.94 -0.52
N PHE A 8 -4.31 -7.47 -1.13
CA PHE A 8 -2.96 -7.35 -0.59
C PHE A 8 -2.50 -5.89 -0.56
N LYS A 9 -2.74 -5.16 -1.66
CA LYS A 9 -2.41 -3.73 -1.74
C LYS A 9 -3.19 -2.94 -0.70
N CYS A 10 -4.48 -3.24 -0.54
CA CYS A 10 -5.36 -2.59 0.43
C CYS A 10 -4.88 -2.85 1.86
N LYS A 11 -4.50 -4.08 2.19
CA LYS A 11 -3.97 -4.47 3.51
C LYS A 11 -2.69 -3.70 3.85
N VAL A 12 -1.77 -3.58 2.89
CA VAL A 12 -0.52 -2.82 3.03
C VAL A 12 -0.81 -1.32 3.23
N VAL A 13 -1.73 -0.74 2.44
CA VAL A 13 -2.10 0.68 2.57
C VAL A 13 -2.85 0.96 3.87
N GLN A 14 -3.74 0.07 4.31
CA GLN A 14 -4.45 0.20 5.59
C GLN A 14 -3.49 0.14 6.79
N GLU A 15 -2.53 -0.80 6.81
CA GLU A 15 -1.50 -0.85 7.85
C GLU A 15 -0.67 0.45 7.89
N TYR A 16 -0.32 0.98 6.71
CA TYR A 16 0.35 2.27 6.61
C TYR A 16 -0.52 3.42 7.16
N LEU A 17 -1.81 3.45 6.81
CA LEU A 17 -2.75 4.47 7.26
C LEU A 17 -3.10 4.38 8.74
N ASN A 18 -3.07 3.17 9.32
CA ASN A 18 -3.24 2.95 10.76
C ASN A 18 -2.08 3.52 11.58
N GLY A 19 -0.97 3.92 10.94
CA GLY A 19 0.15 4.59 11.60
C GLY A 19 1.11 3.67 12.35
N ASP A 20 0.91 2.34 12.25
CA ASP A 20 1.72 1.35 12.97
C ASP A 20 3.11 1.18 12.34
N ILE A 21 3.23 1.36 11.01
CA ILE A 21 4.47 1.07 10.27
C ILE A 21 4.68 1.99 9.06
N GLY A 22 5.92 2.48 8.90
CA GLY A 22 6.34 3.30 7.76
C GLY A 22 6.70 2.49 6.50
N TYR A 23 6.84 3.16 5.35
CA TYR A 23 7.09 2.54 4.04
C TYR A 23 8.21 1.48 4.04
N THR A 24 9.33 1.76 4.71
CA THR A 24 10.49 0.85 4.78
C THR A 24 10.16 -0.43 5.56
N ALA A 25 9.40 -0.30 6.65
CA ALA A 25 8.96 -1.44 7.46
C ALA A 25 7.96 -2.31 6.68
N LEU A 26 7.01 -1.70 5.98
CA LEU A 26 6.10 -2.41 5.08
C LEU A 26 6.83 -3.12 3.94
N THR A 27 7.82 -2.48 3.30
CA THR A 27 8.61 -3.17 2.26
C THR A 27 9.34 -4.40 2.80
N LYS A 28 9.83 -4.35 4.04
CA LYS A 28 10.48 -5.51 4.68
C LYS A 28 9.48 -6.59 5.09
N LYS A 29 8.36 -6.21 5.72
CA LYS A 29 7.33 -7.11 6.24
C LYS A 29 6.60 -7.89 5.14
N TYR A 30 6.37 -7.23 4.02
CA TYR A 30 5.63 -7.78 2.88
C TYR A 30 6.53 -8.14 1.69
N GLU A 31 7.86 -8.08 1.88
CA GLU A 31 8.87 -8.29 0.83
C GLU A 31 8.56 -7.51 -0.47
N ILE A 32 8.07 -6.28 -0.31
CA ILE A 32 7.76 -5.42 -1.43
C ILE A 32 9.08 -4.80 -1.91
N PRO A 33 9.52 -5.09 -3.14
CA PRO A 33 10.83 -4.66 -3.62
C PRO A 33 10.91 -3.14 -3.85
N ALA A 34 9.76 -2.47 -3.99
CA ALA A 34 9.72 -1.05 -4.31
C ALA A 34 8.79 -0.27 -3.38
N LYS A 35 9.37 0.63 -2.59
CA LYS A 35 8.62 1.67 -1.86
C LYS A 35 7.70 2.49 -2.78
N ARG A 36 8.07 2.63 -4.05
CA ARG A 36 7.29 3.31 -5.10
C ARG A 36 5.94 2.63 -5.33
N LEU A 37 5.85 1.30 -5.20
CA LEU A 37 4.57 0.58 -5.29
C LEU A 37 3.64 0.98 -4.15
N ILE A 38 4.16 1.04 -2.93
CA ILE A 38 3.37 1.45 -1.76
C ILE A 38 2.91 2.91 -1.91
N GLN A 39 3.79 3.81 -2.38
CA GLN A 39 3.40 5.19 -2.68
C GLN A 39 2.29 5.27 -3.73
N GLU A 40 2.36 4.46 -4.80
CA GLU A 40 1.33 4.40 -5.83
C GLU A 40 0.02 3.84 -5.28
N TRP A 41 0.07 2.84 -4.39
CA TRP A 41 -1.13 2.27 -3.75
C TRP A 41 -1.76 3.25 -2.77
N VAL A 42 -0.97 3.92 -1.93
CA VAL A 42 -1.46 4.98 -1.04
C VAL A 42 -2.04 6.13 -1.86
N GLY A 43 -1.38 6.51 -2.97
CA GLY A 43 -1.88 7.53 -3.89
C GLY A 43 -3.23 7.15 -4.52
N LYS A 44 -3.34 5.91 -5.02
CA LYS A 44 -4.60 5.36 -5.55
C LYS A 44 -5.68 5.28 -4.50
N TYR A 45 -5.35 4.89 -3.27
CA TYR A 45 -6.30 4.83 -2.17
C TYR A 45 -6.80 6.21 -1.76
N ARG A 46 -5.91 7.21 -1.65
CA ARG A 46 -6.30 8.61 -1.40
C ARG A 46 -7.11 9.23 -2.54
N ALA A 47 -6.82 8.85 -3.78
CA ALA A 47 -7.59 9.28 -4.95
C ALA A 47 -8.98 8.60 -5.00
N MET A 48 -9.05 7.30 -4.71
CA MET A 48 -10.29 6.53 -4.65
C MET A 48 -11.19 6.98 -3.50
N GLY A 49 -10.62 7.39 -2.35
CA GLY A 49 -11.40 7.97 -1.25
C GLY A 49 -11.83 9.43 -1.45
N LYS A 50 -11.45 10.06 -2.59
CA LYS A 50 -11.80 11.45 -2.89
C LYS A 50 -12.83 11.59 -4.03
N ASP A 51 -13.32 10.48 -4.57
CA ASP A 51 -14.36 10.48 -5.60
C ASP A 51 -15.47 9.50 -5.18
N GLY A 52 -16.54 10.04 -4.56
CA GLY A 52 -17.82 9.35 -4.32
C GLY A 52 -18.06 8.90 -2.89
#